data_AF-R9LNW7-F1
#
_entry.id   AF-R9LNW7-F1
#
_cell.length_a   1.000
_cell.length_b   1.000
_cell.length_c   1.000
_cell.angle_alpha   90.00
_cell.angle_beta   90.00
_cell.angle_gamma   90.00
#
_symmetry.space_group_name_H-M   'P 1'
#
loop_
_entity.id
_entity.type
_entity.pdbx_description
1 polymer ?
#
loop_
_entity_poly.entity_id
_entity_poly.type
_entity_poly.pdbx_seq_one_letter_code
_entity_poly.pdbx_strand_id
1 'polypeptide(L)'
;MENSIFESNLQLIDGDLPKICAHMLKKYYSSGINTVRDSLKTLISSNPLDYNLSSGHPFYEYKFKKLLAECALGMLPSKVWNGTVDATGGYIIVKENGEVLCYHLFNRNEFEVYLINNTKFDTPSATRHDFGYIYRDEENGKYYIKLNLQVRFIK
;
A
#
# COMPACT_ATOMS: atom_id res chain seq x y z
N MET A 1 -10.91 8.38 -2.52
CA MET A 1 -10.76 7.78 -1.17
C MET A 1 -11.59 8.60 -0.18
N GLU A 2 -11.73 8.18 1.09
CA GLU A 2 -12.41 9.04 2.09
C GLU A 2 -11.53 10.21 2.54
N ASN A 3 -10.23 9.99 2.75
CA ASN A 3 -9.28 11.04 3.10
C ASN A 3 -8.65 11.64 1.83
N SER A 4 -8.95 12.91 1.55
CA SER A 4 -8.44 13.62 0.38
C SER A 4 -6.93 13.87 0.43
N ILE A 5 -6.35 14.14 1.61
CA ILE A 5 -4.90 14.31 1.77
C ILE A 5 -4.19 13.01 1.40
N PHE A 6 -4.67 11.87 1.90
CA PHE A 6 -4.05 10.60 1.57
C PHE A 6 -4.19 10.27 0.08
N GLU A 7 -5.33 10.56 -0.53
CA GLU A 7 -5.51 10.42 -1.98
C GLU A 7 -4.51 11.27 -2.77
N SER A 8 -4.33 12.54 -2.40
CA SER A 8 -3.32 13.41 -3.01
C SER A 8 -1.89 12.91 -2.78
N ASN A 9 -1.57 12.37 -1.60
CA ASN A 9 -0.26 11.77 -1.32
C ASN A 9 0.01 10.57 -2.23
N LEU A 10 -0.99 9.71 -2.46
CA LEU A 10 -0.85 8.59 -3.39
C LEU A 10 -0.67 9.08 -4.83
N GLN A 11 -1.47 10.05 -5.26
CA GLN A 11 -1.37 10.65 -6.60
C GLN A 11 -0.02 11.34 -6.83
N LEU A 12 0.58 11.94 -5.78
CA LEU A 12 1.91 12.52 -5.84
C LEU A 12 2.98 11.47 -6.16
N ILE A 13 2.85 10.26 -5.60
CA ILE A 13 3.77 9.15 -5.91
C ILE A 13 3.51 8.62 -7.32
N ASP A 14 2.24 8.36 -7.66
CA ASP A 14 1.79 7.95 -8.98
C ASP A 14 0.26 8.10 -9.11
N GLY A 15 -0.23 8.64 -10.23
CA GLY A 15 -1.65 8.93 -10.44
C GLY A 15 -2.59 7.72 -10.36
N ASP A 16 -2.11 6.51 -10.64
CA ASP A 16 -2.91 5.28 -10.59
C ASP A 16 -2.85 4.56 -9.24
N LEU A 17 -1.98 5.00 -8.31
CA LEU A 17 -1.84 4.35 -7.00
C LEU A 17 -3.16 4.24 -6.22
N PRO A 18 -4.04 5.26 -6.18
CA PRO A 18 -5.34 5.12 -5.51
C PRO A 18 -6.15 3.93 -6.04
N LYS A 19 -6.15 3.70 -7.35
CA LYS A 19 -6.86 2.58 -7.98
C LYS A 19 -6.18 1.25 -7.68
N ILE A 20 -4.85 1.20 -7.76
CA ILE A 20 -4.05 0.01 -7.41
C ILE A 20 -4.37 -0.43 -5.97
N CYS A 21 -4.31 0.51 -5.02
CA CYS A 21 -4.68 0.26 -3.62
C CYS A 21 -6.11 -0.26 -3.49
N ALA A 22 -7.07 0.36 -4.19
CA ALA A 22 -8.47 -0.09 -4.16
C ALA A 22 -8.65 -1.53 -4.66
N HIS A 23 -8.00 -1.90 -5.78
CA HIS A 23 -8.08 -3.27 -6.30
C HIS A 23 -7.45 -4.30 -5.36
N MET A 24 -6.28 -3.99 -4.80
CA MET A 24 -5.62 -4.88 -3.84
C MET A 24 -6.44 -5.02 -2.55
N LEU A 25 -6.99 -3.92 -2.04
CA LEU A 25 -7.82 -3.91 -0.84
C LEU A 25 -9.11 -4.71 -1.03
N LYS A 26 -9.79 -4.50 -2.15
CA LYS A 26 -10.99 -5.28 -2.52
C LYS A 26 -10.65 -6.77 -2.56
N LYS A 27 -9.53 -7.13 -3.19
CA LYS A 27 -9.11 -8.54 -3.29
C LYS A 27 -8.81 -9.15 -1.91
N TYR A 28 -8.16 -8.40 -1.02
CA TYR A 28 -7.90 -8.82 0.35
C TYR A 28 -9.21 -9.17 1.07
N TYR A 29 -10.16 -8.24 1.11
CA TYR A 29 -11.45 -8.47 1.78
C TYR A 29 -12.33 -9.54 1.11
N SER A 30 -12.19 -9.75 -0.21
CA SER A 30 -13.02 -10.74 -0.92
C SER A 30 -12.45 -12.15 -0.96
N SER A 31 -11.13 -12.33 -0.80
CA SER A 31 -10.46 -13.63 -1.00
C SER A 31 -9.53 -14.05 0.13
N GLY A 32 -9.23 -13.16 1.07
CA GLY A 32 -8.31 -13.43 2.17
C GLY A 32 -6.82 -13.40 1.80
N ILE A 33 -6.46 -13.17 0.53
CA ILE A 33 -5.06 -12.97 0.11
C ILE A 33 -4.52 -11.72 0.80
N ASN A 34 -3.58 -11.91 1.73
CA ASN A 34 -3.13 -10.85 2.63
C ASN A 34 -1.68 -10.44 2.43
N THR A 35 -0.79 -11.28 1.88
CA THR A 35 0.60 -10.85 1.65
C THR A 35 0.66 -9.88 0.46
N VAL A 36 1.47 -8.84 0.55
CA VAL A 36 1.60 -7.86 -0.55
C VAL A 36 2.08 -8.55 -1.82
N ARG A 37 3.06 -9.46 -1.70
CA ARG A 37 3.58 -10.26 -2.81
C ARG A 37 2.47 -11.02 -3.54
N ASP A 38 1.59 -11.74 -2.84
CA ASP A 38 0.57 -12.55 -3.50
C ASP A 38 -0.61 -11.70 -4.01
N SER A 39 -0.92 -10.59 -3.33
CA SER A 39 -1.85 -9.59 -3.84
C SER A 39 -1.36 -8.98 -5.16
N LEU A 40 -0.06 -8.68 -5.28
CA LEU A 40 0.54 -8.16 -6.51
C LEU A 40 0.52 -9.19 -7.65
N LYS A 41 0.86 -10.45 -7.37
CA LYS A 41 0.74 -11.53 -8.38
C LYS A 41 -0.68 -11.61 -8.94
N THR A 42 -1.68 -11.56 -8.06
CA THR A 42 -3.09 -11.55 -8.46
C THR A 42 -3.40 -10.32 -9.32
N LEU A 43 -2.97 -9.14 -8.88
CA LEU A 43 -3.24 -7.88 -9.56
C LEU A 43 -2.64 -7.88 -10.97
N ILE A 44 -1.39 -8.30 -11.11
CA ILE A 44 -0.67 -8.43 -12.38
C ILE A 44 -1.42 -9.40 -13.31
N SER A 45 -1.87 -10.55 -12.80
CA SER A 45 -2.62 -11.53 -13.59
C SER A 45 -3.98 -11.01 -14.06
N SER A 46 -4.67 -10.19 -13.26
CA SER A 46 -5.96 -9.61 -13.64
C SER A 46 -5.85 -8.33 -14.48
N ASN A 47 -4.70 -7.66 -14.42
CA ASN A 47 -4.40 -6.39 -15.08
C ASN A 47 -5.58 -5.38 -15.15
N PRO A 48 -6.19 -4.98 -14.02
CA PRO A 48 -7.45 -4.23 -14.03
C PRO A 48 -7.34 -2.78 -14.54
N LEU A 49 -6.12 -2.28 -14.74
CA LEU A 49 -5.85 -0.96 -15.32
C LEU A 49 -5.39 -1.03 -16.78
N ASP A 50 -5.46 -2.23 -17.40
CA ASP A 50 -5.16 -2.44 -18.81
C ASP A 50 -3.77 -1.93 -19.26
N TYR A 51 -2.76 -2.05 -18.39
CA TYR A 51 -1.39 -1.71 -18.78
C TYR A 51 -0.90 -2.60 -19.91
N ASN A 52 -0.08 -2.04 -20.79
CA ASN A 52 0.60 -2.82 -21.83
C ASN A 52 1.77 -3.62 -21.24
N LEU A 53 1.53 -4.89 -20.92
CA LEU A 53 2.54 -5.79 -20.33
C LEU A 53 3.45 -6.48 -21.37
N SER A 54 3.28 -6.22 -22.67
CA SER A 54 4.01 -6.93 -23.74
C SER A 54 5.53 -6.82 -23.65
N SER A 55 6.05 -5.70 -23.14
CA SER A 55 7.49 -5.48 -22.96
C SER A 55 8.01 -5.88 -21.56
N GLY A 56 7.18 -6.51 -20.72
CA GLY A 56 7.58 -6.98 -19.39
C GLY A 56 7.75 -5.89 -18.32
N HIS A 57 7.21 -4.68 -18.54
CA HIS A 57 7.29 -3.61 -17.55
C HIS A 57 6.50 -3.95 -16.26
N PRO A 58 7.11 -3.88 -15.07
CA PRO A 58 6.46 -4.28 -13.81
C PRO A 58 5.63 -3.13 -13.20
N PHE A 59 4.68 -2.57 -13.95
CA PHE A 59 3.94 -1.36 -13.53
C PHE A 59 3.35 -1.44 -12.11
N TYR A 60 2.61 -2.51 -11.81
CA TYR A 60 1.96 -2.67 -10.51
C TYR A 60 2.97 -2.81 -9.36
N GLU A 61 3.96 -3.68 -9.51
CA GLU A 61 4.97 -3.92 -8.49
C GLU A 61 5.82 -2.67 -8.26
N TYR A 62 6.22 -1.98 -9.33
CA TYR A 62 7.00 -0.74 -9.25
C TYR A 62 6.22 0.36 -8.53
N LYS A 63 4.97 0.61 -8.91
CA LYS A 63 4.15 1.64 -8.27
C LYS A 63 3.92 1.33 -6.79
N PHE A 64 3.55 0.08 -6.47
CA PHE A 64 3.24 -0.30 -5.09
C PHE A 64 4.48 -0.35 -4.18
N LYS A 65 5.64 -0.80 -4.67
CA LYS A 65 6.87 -0.79 -3.86
C LYS A 65 7.33 0.64 -3.54
N LYS A 66 7.11 1.61 -4.45
CA LYS A 66 7.36 3.03 -4.16
C LYS A 66 6.46 3.53 -3.04
N LEU A 67 5.17 3.21 -3.06
CA LEU A 67 4.27 3.51 -1.94
C LEU A 67 4.80 2.98 -0.60
N LEU A 68 5.18 1.70 -0.55
CA LEU A 68 5.71 1.11 0.69
C LEU A 68 6.98 1.81 1.16
N ALA A 69 7.87 2.15 0.22
CA ALA A 69 9.08 2.90 0.54
C ALA A 69 8.72 4.26 1.14
N GLU A 70 7.94 5.10 0.46
CA GLU A 70 7.58 6.44 0.95
C GLU A 70 6.91 6.40 2.33
N CYS A 71 6.02 5.42 2.58
CA CYS A 71 5.47 5.16 3.92
C CYS A 71 6.56 4.86 4.95
N ALA A 72 7.51 3.99 4.63
CA ALA A 72 8.63 3.66 5.51
C ALA A 72 9.63 4.83 5.67
N LEU A 73 9.64 5.77 4.73
CA LEU A 73 10.49 6.98 4.74
C LEU A 73 9.89 8.13 5.55
N GLY A 74 8.65 7.99 6.04
CA GLY A 74 8.01 8.99 6.89
C GLY A 74 6.70 9.56 6.33
N MET A 75 6.23 9.10 5.17
CA MET A 75 4.91 9.52 4.67
C MET A 75 3.81 9.10 5.65
N LEU A 76 3.01 10.06 6.09
CA LEU A 76 1.85 9.83 6.96
C LEU A 76 0.55 10.06 6.17
N PRO A 77 -0.49 9.20 6.30
CA PRO A 77 -1.74 9.36 5.56
C PRO A 77 -2.48 10.68 5.85
N SER A 78 -2.35 11.20 7.07
CA SER A 78 -3.08 12.39 7.54
C SER A 78 -2.33 13.72 7.32
N LYS A 79 -1.10 13.70 6.81
CA LYS A 79 -0.29 14.90 6.57
C LYS A 79 0.06 15.00 5.09
N VAL A 80 0.11 16.23 4.58
CA VAL A 80 0.57 16.48 3.20
C VAL A 80 1.99 15.95 3.05
N TRP A 81 2.18 15.04 2.12
CA TRP A 81 3.49 14.56 1.72
C TRP A 81 4.04 15.46 0.63
N ASN A 82 5.28 15.92 0.78
CA ASN A 82 5.96 16.75 -0.22
C ASN A 82 7.18 16.03 -0.83
N GLY A 83 7.36 14.74 -0.53
CA GLY A 83 8.51 13.94 -0.97
C GLY A 83 9.80 14.20 -0.20
N THR A 84 9.78 15.01 0.87
CA THR A 84 10.97 15.26 1.69
C THR A 84 11.11 14.16 2.73
N VAL A 85 12.23 13.44 2.66
CA VAL A 85 12.54 12.33 3.55
C VAL A 85 13.36 12.86 4.74
N ASP A 86 12.89 12.62 5.96
CA ASP A 86 13.60 13.02 7.19
C ASP A 86 14.88 12.18 7.42
N ALA A 87 14.95 10.98 6.83
CA ALA A 87 16.06 10.04 6.96
C ALA A 87 17.12 10.23 5.86
N THR A 88 18.11 11.08 6.13
CA THR A 88 19.25 11.34 5.22
C THR A 88 20.40 10.33 5.34
N GLY A 89 20.43 9.51 6.40
CA GLY A 89 21.53 8.59 6.70
C GLY A 89 21.32 7.11 6.31
N GLY A 90 20.12 6.72 5.89
CA GLY A 90 19.72 5.31 5.68
C GLY A 90 18.67 4.83 6.70
N TYR A 91 18.39 3.53 6.70
CA TYR A 91 17.35 2.88 7.49
C TYR A 91 17.92 1.68 8.25
N ILE A 92 17.46 1.52 9.48
CA ILE A 92 17.78 0.36 10.32
C ILE A 92 16.49 -0.43 10.51
N ILE A 93 16.50 -1.70 10.10
CA ILE A 93 15.42 -2.66 10.36
C ILE A 93 15.95 -3.67 11.36
N VAL A 94 15.28 -3.76 12.52
CA VAL A 94 15.56 -4.78 13.53
C VAL A 94 14.53 -5.90 13.37
N LYS A 95 14.98 -7.09 13.00
CA LYS A 95 14.12 -8.29 12.90
C LYS A 95 13.80 -8.81 14.31
N GLU A 96 12.78 -9.66 14.42
CA GLU A 96 12.37 -10.25 15.71
C GLU A 96 13.50 -11.08 16.38
N ASN A 97 14.41 -11.65 15.59
CA ASN A 97 15.57 -12.41 16.07
C ASN A 97 16.75 -11.51 16.52
N GLY A 98 16.58 -10.19 16.55
CA GLY A 98 17.63 -9.23 16.93
C GLY A 98 18.64 -8.93 15.82
N GLU A 99 18.48 -9.49 14.63
CA GLU A 99 19.31 -9.15 13.46
C GLU A 99 19.01 -7.73 13.00
N VAL A 100 20.05 -6.94 12.81
CA VAL A 100 19.97 -5.55 12.38
C VAL A 100 20.38 -5.45 10.92
N LEU A 101 19.44 -5.07 10.06
CA LEU A 101 19.70 -4.73 8.66
C LEU A 101 19.87 -3.21 8.52
N CYS A 102 21.06 -2.77 8.13
CA CYS A 102 21.35 -1.37 7.86
C CYS A 102 21.37 -1.12 6.35
N TYR A 103 20.32 -0.47 5.84
CA TYR A 103 20.26 -0.03 4.45
C TYR A 103 20.72 1.41 4.35
N HIS A 104 21.80 1.66 3.63
CA HIS A 104 22.11 3.02 3.18
C HIS A 104 21.18 3.37 2.01
N LEU A 105 20.91 4.66 1.77
CA LEU A 105 20.10 5.14 0.64
C LEU A 105 20.54 4.55 -0.72
N PHE A 106 21.81 4.16 -0.85
CA PHE A 106 22.38 3.49 -2.02
C PHE A 106 21.79 2.10 -2.32
N ASN A 107 21.13 1.46 -1.35
CA ASN A 107 20.56 0.12 -1.50
C ASN A 107 19.02 0.13 -1.51
N ARG A 108 18.43 1.19 -2.09
CA ARG A 108 16.98 1.40 -2.19
C ARG A 108 16.25 0.22 -2.85
N ASN A 109 16.88 -0.44 -3.83
CA ASN A 109 16.26 -1.58 -4.52
C ASN A 109 16.06 -2.78 -3.58
N GLU A 110 17.07 -3.16 -2.79
CA GLU A 110 16.92 -4.27 -1.84
C GLU A 110 15.92 -3.94 -0.75
N PHE A 111 15.91 -2.68 -0.28
CA PHE A 111 14.91 -2.20 0.67
C PHE A 111 13.48 -2.32 0.14
N GLU A 112 13.24 -1.87 -1.09
CA GLU A 112 11.91 -1.99 -1.73
C GLU A 112 11.49 -3.45 -1.89
N VAL A 113 12.41 -4.32 -2.31
CA VAL A 113 12.17 -5.77 -2.42
C VAL A 113 11.87 -6.38 -1.05
N TYR A 114 12.61 -5.97 -0.01
CA TYR A 114 12.36 -6.39 1.36
C TYR A 114 10.95 -6.03 1.82
N LEU A 115 10.49 -4.80 1.58
CA LEU A 115 9.14 -4.37 1.96
C LEU A 115 8.06 -5.21 1.27
N ILE A 116 8.17 -5.48 -0.03
CA ILE A 116 7.21 -6.32 -0.77
C ILE A 116 7.11 -7.72 -0.17
N ASN A 117 8.27 -8.27 0.23
CA ASN A 117 8.37 -9.65 0.70
C ASN A 117 7.99 -9.84 2.16
N ASN A 118 8.05 -8.78 2.96
CA ASN A 118 7.87 -8.84 4.41
C ASN A 118 6.66 -8.03 4.88
N THR A 119 5.75 -7.61 4.00
CA THR A 119 4.52 -6.89 4.39
C THR A 119 3.24 -7.62 3.96
N LYS A 120 2.17 -7.38 4.72
CA LYS A 120 0.84 -7.92 4.51
C LYS A 120 -0.25 -6.90 4.86
N PHE A 121 -1.40 -7.03 4.22
CA PHE A 121 -2.63 -6.39 4.63
C PHE A 121 -3.12 -6.95 5.97
N ASP A 122 -3.68 -6.07 6.79
CA ASP A 122 -4.25 -6.39 8.08
C ASP A 122 -5.64 -5.75 8.19
N THR A 123 -6.49 -6.28 9.09
CA THR A 123 -7.78 -5.68 9.40
C THR A 123 -7.73 -5.16 10.84
N PRO A 124 -7.76 -3.83 11.05
CA PRO A 124 -7.82 -3.30 12.40
C PRO A 124 -9.19 -3.56 13.03
N SER A 125 -9.32 -3.25 14.32
CA SER A 125 -10.62 -3.30 14.99
C SER A 125 -11.64 -2.40 14.28
N ALA A 126 -12.67 -3.03 13.71
CA ALA A 126 -13.76 -2.36 13.01
C ALA A 126 -14.47 -1.31 13.87
N THR A 127 -14.69 -1.63 15.16
CA THR A 127 -15.32 -0.73 16.12
C THR A 127 -14.45 0.47 16.48
N ARG A 128 -13.12 0.29 16.56
CA ARG A 128 -12.20 1.41 16.86
C ARG A 128 -12.09 2.41 15.73
N HIS A 129 -12.20 1.94 14.49
CA HIS A 129 -11.95 2.73 13.27
C HIS A 129 -13.20 2.98 12.43
N ASP A 130 -14.37 2.58 12.92
CA ASP A 130 -15.69 2.76 12.32
C ASP A 130 -15.77 2.42 10.82
N PHE A 131 -15.44 1.16 10.48
CA PHE A 131 -15.48 0.67 9.10
C PHE A 131 -16.02 -0.77 9.03
N GLY A 132 -16.33 -1.24 7.82
CA GLY A 132 -16.86 -2.60 7.59
C GLY A 132 -18.37 -2.71 7.75
N TYR A 133 -19.07 -1.61 8.00
CA TYR A 133 -20.54 -1.55 8.05
C TYR A 133 -21.12 -1.11 6.71
N ILE A 134 -22.28 -1.67 6.36
CA ILE A 134 -23.05 -1.25 5.18
C ILE A 134 -23.78 0.04 5.54
N TYR A 135 -23.64 1.07 4.69
CA TYR A 135 -24.40 2.31 4.80
C TYR A 135 -25.10 2.60 3.48
N ARG A 136 -26.18 3.37 3.54
CA ARG A 136 -26.91 3.84 2.36
C ARG A 136 -26.52 5.29 2.09
N ASP A 137 -26.16 5.56 0.86
CA ASP A 137 -25.97 6.93 0.37
C ASP A 137 -27.35 7.53 0.10
N GLU A 138 -27.64 8.65 0.75
CA GLU A 138 -28.95 9.30 0.68
C GLU A 138 -29.20 9.98 -0.68
N GLU A 139 -28.14 10.38 -1.39
CA GLU A 139 -28.24 11.11 -2.65
C GLU A 139 -28.59 10.19 -3.82
N ASN A 140 -27.96 9.01 -3.88
CA ASN A 140 -28.16 8.05 -4.97
C ASN A 140 -28.92 6.78 -4.56
N GLY A 141 -29.22 6.62 -3.27
CA GLY A 141 -29.99 5.51 -2.72
C GLY A 141 -29.26 4.16 -2.71
N LYS A 142 -27.98 4.10 -3.09
CA LYS A 142 -27.19 2.86 -3.19
C LYS A 142 -26.54 2.52 -1.85
N TYR A 143 -26.18 1.24 -1.73
CA TYR A 143 -25.48 0.71 -0.56
C TYR A 143 -23.98 0.66 -0.81
N TYR A 144 -23.22 1.05 0.21
CA TYR A 144 -21.77 1.11 0.20
C TYR A 144 -21.20 0.49 1.48
N ILE A 145 -19.93 0.09 1.40
CA ILE A 145 -19.15 -0.39 2.55
C ILE A 145 -17.81 0.33 2.58
N LYS A 146 -17.41 0.85 3.74
CA LYS A 146 -16.07 1.42 3.93
C LYS A 146 -15.10 0.29 4.30
N LEU A 147 -13.97 0.23 3.59
CA LEU A 147 -12.90 -0.73 3.85
C LEU A 147 -11.65 0.02 4.31
N ASN A 148 -10.96 -0.52 5.31
CA ASN A 148 -9.75 0.10 5.84
C ASN A 148 -8.50 -0.46 5.17
N LEU A 149 -7.66 0.42 4.63
CA LEU A 149 -6.33 0.05 4.14
C LEU A 149 -5.32 0.07 5.30
N GLN A 150 -4.86 -1.11 5.72
CA GLN A 150 -3.75 -1.24 6.65
C GLN A 150 -2.73 -2.24 6.12
N VAL A 151 -1.45 -1.85 6.19
CA VAL A 151 -0.30 -2.71 5.84
C VAL A 151 0.62 -2.80 7.06
N ARG A 152 1.12 -4.00 7.35
CA ARG A 152 2.03 -4.28 8.47
C ARG A 152 3.10 -5.27 8.06
N PHE A 153 4.17 -5.35 8.84
CA PHE A 153 5.17 -6.40 8.66
C PHE A 153 4.60 -7.78 8.97
N ILE A 154 5.06 -8.78 8.22
CA ILE A 154 4.92 -10.19 8.56
C ILE A 154 5.84 -10.43 9.77
N LYS A 155 5.31 -11.05 10.82
CA LYS A 155 6.10 -11.49 11.97
C LYS A 155 6.90 -12.72 11.58
#